data_AF-A0A930GRH8-F1
#
_entry.id   AF-A0A930GRH8-F1
#
_cell.length_a   1.000
_cell.length_b   1.000
_cell.length_c   1.000
_cell.angle_alpha   90.00
_cell.angle_beta   90.00
_cell.angle_gamma   90.00
#
_symmetry.space_group_name_H-M   'P 1'
#
loop_
_entity.id
_entity.type
_entity.pdbx_description
1 polymer ?
#
loop_
_entity_poly.entity_id
_entity_poly.type
_entity_poly.pdbx_seq_one_letter_code
_entity_poly.pdbx_strand_id
1 'polypeptide(L)' 'FAALKKNRIEPKRIRFVHPYMESKANLVLIEGVKGSGVWLDVEPPLAVYKDKKIYTDEVLKIYGR' A
#
# COMPACT_ATOMS: atom_id res chain seq x y z
N PHE A 1 11.39 5.52 5.16
CA PHE A 1 11.39 6.91 4.61
C PHE A 1 12.76 7.55 4.47
N ALA A 2 13.69 7.40 5.42
CA ALA A 2 15.01 8.04 5.34
C ALA A 2 15.77 7.77 4.02
N ALA A 3 15.73 6.53 3.52
CA ALA A 3 16.32 6.17 2.23
C ALA A 3 15.67 6.89 1.03
N LEU A 4 14.34 7.09 1.04
CA LEU A 4 13.64 7.81 -0.03
C LEU A 4 14.08 9.27 -0.07
N LYS A 5 14.05 9.95 1.08
CA LYS A 5 14.51 11.34 1.21
C LYS A 5 15.98 11.50 0.79
N LYS A 6 16.87 10.60 1.22
CA LYS A 6 18.29 10.62 0.82
C LYS A 6 18.47 10.59 -0.71
N ASN A 7 17.57 9.93 -1.42
CA ASN A 7 17.59 9.82 -2.88
C ASN A 7 16.72 10.87 -3.59
N ARG A 8 16.24 11.89 -2.85
CA ARG A 8 15.30 12.92 -3.35
C ARG A 8 14.02 12.31 -3.94
N ILE A 9 13.57 11.18 -3.38
CA ILE A 9 12.29 10.57 -3.69
C ILE A 9 11.33 10.98 -2.58
N GLU A 10 10.31 11.75 -2.94
CA GLU A 10 9.27 12.11 -1.98
C GLU A 10 8.18 11.04 -2.01
N PRO A 11 7.82 10.45 -0.86
CA PRO A 11 6.69 9.52 -0.78
C PRO A 11 5.40 10.28 -1.11
N LYS A 12 4.56 9.71 -1.95
CA LYS A 12 3.30 10.31 -2.40
C LYS A 12 2.08 9.59 -1.91
N ARG A 13 2.18 8.27 -1.80
CA ARG A 13 1.07 7.40 -1.46
C ARG A 13 1.59 6.27 -0.60
N ILE A 14 0.89 5.99 0.49
CA ILE A 14 1.13 4.82 1.33
C ILE A 14 -0.15 4.03 1.40
N ARG A 15 -0.03 2.71 1.30
CA ARG A 15 -1.12 1.79 1.54
C ARG A 15 -0.69 0.64 2.43
N PHE A 16 -1.39 0.42 3.53
CA PHE A 16 -1.16 -0.71 4.41
C PHE A 16 -1.84 -1.96 3.85
N VAL A 17 -1.15 -3.09 3.88
CA VAL A 17 -1.67 -4.37 3.41
C VAL A 17 -1.81 -5.31 4.60
N HIS A 18 -3.01 -5.87 4.74
CA HIS A 18 -3.40 -6.72 5.84
C HIS A 18 -3.81 -8.09 5.28
N PRO A 19 -3.41 -9.21 5.90
CA PRO A 19 -3.93 -10.53 5.52
C PRO A 19 -5.46 -10.57 5.54
N TYR A 20 -6.07 -10.03 6.60
CA TYR A 20 -7.51 -9.82 6.78
C TYR A 20 -7.75 -8.41 7.33
N MET A 21 -8.91 -7.81 7.12
CA MET A 21 -9.18 -6.41 7.51
C MET A 21 -8.88 -6.11 8.99
N GLU A 22 -9.28 -7.00 9.89
CA GLU A 22 -9.07 -6.84 11.35
C GLU A 22 -7.67 -7.26 11.84
N SER A 23 -6.84 -7.82 10.95
CA SER A 23 -5.50 -8.27 11.31
C SER A 23 -4.49 -7.12 11.24
N LYS A 24 -3.32 -7.29 11.87
CA LYS A 24 -2.23 -6.31 11.73
C LYS A 24 -1.70 -6.28 10.30
N ALA A 25 -1.32 -5.08 9.83
CA ALA A 25 -0.62 -4.94 8.58
C ALA A 25 0.72 -5.70 8.63
N ASN A 26 1.02 -6.44 7.57
CA ASN A 26 2.29 -7.16 7.43
C ASN A 26 3.16 -6.62 6.28
N LEU A 27 2.56 -5.83 5.37
CA LEU A 27 3.25 -5.17 4.27
C LEU A 27 2.77 -3.72 4.15
N VAL A 28 3.61 -2.88 3.54
CA VAL A 28 3.28 -1.50 3.19
C VAL A 28 3.69 -1.24 1.74
N LEU A 29 2.78 -0.69 0.96
CA LEU A 29 3.05 -0.19 -0.38
C LEU A 29 3.38 1.29 -0.28
N ILE A 30 4.43 1.72 -0.98
CA ILE A 30 4.86 3.11 -1.01
C ILE A 30 5.12 3.50 -2.45
N GLU A 31 4.39 4.50 -2.94
CA GLU A 31 4.69 5.20 -4.18
C GLU A 31 5.54 6.44 -3.85
N GLY A 32 6.59 6.67 -4.64
CA GLY A 32 7.44 7.84 -4.47
C GLY A 32 7.84 8.46 -5.80
N VAL A 33 7.92 9.78 -5.83
CA VAL A 33 8.26 10.57 -7.03
C VAL A 33 9.50 11.41 -6.78
N LYS A 34 10.50 11.25 -7.65
CA LYS A 34 11.78 11.96 -7.54
C LYS A 34 11.60 13.46 -7.82
N GLY A 35 12.15 14.30 -6.94
CA GLY A 35 12.19 15.76 -7.11
C GLY A 35 10.83 16.46 -7.05
N SER A 36 9.80 15.80 -6.53
CA SER A 36 8.47 16.38 -6.36
C SER A 36 8.33 17.11 -5.02
N GLY A 37 7.27 17.90 -4.83
CA GLY A 37 7.01 18.63 -3.58
C GLY A 37 6.59 17.74 -2.41
N VAL A 38 6.44 18.30 -1.21
CA VAL A 38 6.02 17.53 -0.02
C VAL A 38 4.49 17.36 -0.04
N TRP A 39 4.05 16.12 -0.23
CA TRP A 39 2.65 15.72 -0.12
C TRP A 39 2.60 14.22 0.13
N LEU A 40 1.70 13.76 0.98
CA LEU A 40 1.52 12.35 1.28
C LEU A 40 0.04 12.02 1.42
N ASP A 41 -0.42 11.04 0.65
CA ASP A 41 -1.73 10.44 0.76
C ASP A 41 -1.65 9.07 1.43
N VAL A 42 -2.60 8.78 2.32
CA VAL A 42 -2.70 7.49 3.01
C VAL A 42 -3.97 6.81 2.53
N GLU A 43 -3.80 5.80 1.69
CA GLU A 43 -4.93 5.08 1.11
C GLU A 43 -5.61 4.16 2.13
N PRO A 44 -6.92 3.87 1.92
CA PRO A 44 -7.60 2.82 2.65
C PRO A 44 -6.80 1.51 2.62
N PRO A 45 -6.81 0.72 3.71
CA PRO A 45 -6.05 -0.52 3.77
C PRO A 45 -6.47 -1.48 2.66
N LEU A 46 -5.54 -2.33 2.23
CA LEU A 46 -5.80 -3.44 1.33
C LEU A 46 -5.88 -4.73 2.15
N ALA A 47 -7.07 -5.33 2.23
CA ALA A 47 -7.22 -6.67 2.80
C ALA A 47 -6.98 -7.72 1.70
N VAL A 48 -6.12 -8.71 1.97
CA VAL A 48 -5.80 -9.76 1.00
C VAL A 48 -6.95 -10.77 0.90
N TYR A 49 -7.47 -11.21 2.03
CA TYR A 49 -8.51 -12.22 2.12
C TYR A 49 -9.77 -11.68 2.81
N LYS A 50 -10.94 -12.05 2.28
CA LYS A 50 -12.25 -11.79 2.93
C LYS A 50 -12.68 -12.90 3.89
N ASP A 51 -12.24 -14.13 3.62
CA ASP A 51 -12.47 -15.32 4.45
C ASP A 51 -11.35 -16.34 4.16
N LYS A 52 -11.39 -17.54 4.77
CA LYS A 52 -10.40 -18.62 4.67
C LYS A 52 -9.88 -18.82 3.24
N LYS A 53 -8.76 -18.15 2.93
CA LYS A 53 -8.05 -18.17 1.64
C LYS A 53 -8.87 -17.69 0.42
N ILE A 54 -9.96 -16.96 0.64
CA ILE A 54 -10.73 -16.34 -0.44
C ILE A 54 -10.24 -14.90 -0.61
N TYR A 55 -9.66 -14.60 -1.77
CA TYR A 55 -9.20 -13.23 -2.07
C TYR A 55 -10.35 -12.22 -2.05
N THR A 56 -10.03 -11.00 -1.67
CA THR A 56 -10.95 -9.86 -1.83
C THR A 56 -11.11 -9.53 -3.31
N ASP A 57 -12.27 -8.96 -3.67
CA ASP A 57 -12.57 -8.61 -5.06
C ASP A 57 -11.60 -7.52 -5.57
N GLU A 58 -11.09 -6.69 -4.67
CA GLU A 58 -10.04 -5.72 -4.98
C GLU A 58 -8.72 -6.39 -5.39
N VAL A 59 -8.28 -7.41 -4.65
CA VAL A 59 -7.07 -8.17 -5.01
C VAL A 59 -7.24 -8.94 -6.31
N LEU A 60 -8.43 -9.50 -6.56
CA LEU A 60 -8.72 -10.18 -7.84
C LEU A 60 -8.59 -9.21 -9.02
N LYS A 61 -9.13 -7.99 -8.90
CA LYS A 61 -8.98 -6.94 -9.91
C LYS A 61 -7.50 -6.58 -10.17
N ILE A 62 -6.68 -6.49 -9.12
CA ILE A 62 -5.22 -6.22 -9.26
C ILE A 62 -4.53 -7.34 -10.04
N TYR A 63 -4.94 -8.60 -9.86
CA TYR A 63 -4.42 -9.73 -10.63
C TYR A 63 -5.00 -9.85 -12.04
N GLY A 64 -5.90 -8.95 -12.45
CA GLY A 64 -6.55 -9.00 -13.76
C GLY A 64 -7.55 -10.16 -13.90
N ARG A 65 -8.20 -10.54 -12.80
CA ARG A 65 -9.24 -11.58 -12.75
C ARG A 65 -10.61 -11.01 -12.41
#